data_AF-A0A674AU73-F1
#
_entry.id   AF-A0A674AU73-F1
#
_cell.length_a   1.000
_cell.length_b   1.000
_cell.length_c   1.000
_cell.angle_alpha   90.00
_cell.angle_beta   90.00
_cell.angle_gamma   90.00
#
_symmetry.space_group_name_H-M   'P 1'
#
loop_
_entity.id
_entity.type
_entity.pdbx_description
1 polymer ?
#
loop_
_entity_poly.entity_id
_entity_poly.type
_entity_poly.pdbx_seq_one_letter_code
_entity_poly.pdbx_strand_id
1 'polypeptide(L)'
;MALWAVTFLEYWKRTSAVLAHRWDCSEFQETEERPRPEFTATAPMTLRNPVTGAEEPYFPKRRRLNRTLTGGMVIMIMVSVVLMFVVAIILYRVILSIIIYKSHNVFLIFSAGRIASLTGSVLNLLVILMLSRVYIYLAQILTRWEMHRTQTKYEDMFILKVFIFQFVNFYSSPVYIAFFKGRFVGYPGNYYNLLGIRNEDCGAGGCLIELAQELLVIMVGKQVINNIQEFIMPKLKSWWQKHKIHPKVRADNGKVKEGGQTQDAAPWETDYELLLCEGLFDEYLEMVLQFGFITIFVAACPLAPLFALINNWVEVRLDAQKFVCQYRRPVAERAQDIGIWLDILQVITYFAVISNAFLIAFTSDFLPRLYYRYNNDGNLQGYVNFTLGTSPSNFNANNTQCRYRGYRDRNGHFRPEYFHLLACRLAFVIIFEHVVFLIGRLIDFMVPDIPEDVEIKIKREHYMAKEALAENEVRTPVPLSRYLLSTDATNEKE
;
A
#
# COMPACT_ATOMS: atom_id res chain seq x y z
N MET A 1 -2.31 -14.26 -12.08
CA MET A 1 -2.08 -13.01 -11.31
C MET A 1 -1.88 -13.27 -9.83
N ALA A 2 -2.83 -13.88 -9.12
CA ALA A 2 -2.61 -14.26 -7.71
C ALA A 2 -1.35 -15.13 -7.50
N LEU A 3 -1.18 -16.19 -8.30
CA LEU A 3 0.03 -17.01 -8.28
C LEU A 3 1.29 -16.21 -8.64
N TRP A 4 1.18 -15.29 -9.62
CA TRP A 4 2.29 -14.41 -9.99
C TRP A 4 2.73 -13.52 -8.81
N ALA A 5 1.78 -12.96 -8.06
CA ALA A 5 2.07 -12.13 -6.88
C ALA A 5 2.81 -12.94 -5.81
N VAL A 6 2.37 -14.17 -5.52
CA VAL A 6 3.08 -15.07 -4.59
C VAL A 6 4.50 -15.37 -5.10
N THR A 7 4.65 -15.80 -6.35
CA THR A 7 5.98 -16.10 -6.92
C THR A 7 6.91 -14.89 -6.96
N PHE A 8 6.35 -13.69 -7.19
CA PHE A 8 7.11 -12.45 -7.20
C PHE A 8 7.66 -12.13 -5.80
N LEU A 9 6.85 -12.30 -4.76
CA LEU A 9 7.29 -12.07 -3.39
C LEU A 9 8.34 -13.09 -2.94
N GLU A 10 8.15 -14.38 -3.25
CA GLU A 10 9.16 -15.41 -2.94
C GLU A 10 10.49 -15.14 -3.68
N TYR A 11 10.40 -14.73 -4.95
CA TYR A 11 11.58 -14.32 -5.71
C TYR A 11 12.26 -13.09 -5.09
N TRP A 12 11.49 -12.12 -4.63
CA TRP A 12 12.01 -10.91 -4.00
C TRP A 12 12.69 -11.20 -2.66
N LYS A 13 12.11 -12.04 -1.79
CA LYS A 13 12.75 -12.48 -0.52
C LYS A 13 14.13 -13.06 -0.76
N ARG A 14 14.23 -13.99 -1.72
CA ARG A 14 15.51 -14.61 -2.11
C ARG A 14 16.51 -13.59 -2.63
N THR A 15 16.05 -12.67 -3.48
CA THR A 15 16.89 -11.59 -4.02
C THR A 15 17.38 -10.67 -2.90
N SER A 16 16.50 -10.32 -1.96
CA SER A 16 16.83 -9.52 -0.78
C SER A 16 17.89 -10.20 0.08
N ALA A 17 17.77 -11.51 0.34
CA ALA A 17 18.77 -12.26 1.09
C ALA A 17 20.15 -12.27 0.41
N VAL A 18 20.19 -12.44 -0.93
CA VAL A 18 21.44 -12.38 -1.71
C VAL A 18 22.07 -10.99 -1.63
N LEU A 19 21.27 -9.93 -1.75
CA LEU A 19 21.75 -8.55 -1.69
C LEU A 19 22.22 -8.16 -0.29
N ALA A 20 21.47 -8.54 0.75
CA ALA A 20 21.83 -8.30 2.14
C ALA A 20 23.18 -8.94 2.50
N HIS A 21 23.43 -10.17 2.05
CA HIS A 21 24.73 -10.81 2.19
C HIS A 21 25.81 -10.12 1.35
N ARG A 22 25.53 -9.80 0.08
CA ARG A 22 26.53 -9.20 -0.82
C ARG A 22 27.00 -7.82 -0.35
N TRP A 23 26.15 -7.10 0.38
CA TRP A 23 26.42 -5.76 0.89
C TRP A 23 26.79 -5.75 2.38
N ASP A 24 27.05 -6.90 3.00
CA ASP A 24 27.38 -7.03 4.43
C ASP A 24 26.37 -6.31 5.34
N CYS A 25 25.08 -6.44 5.03
CA CYS A 25 23.97 -5.79 5.74
C CYS A 25 23.06 -6.77 6.49
N SER A 26 23.34 -8.08 6.45
CA SER A 26 22.47 -9.13 7.02
C SER A 26 22.26 -9.05 8.53
N GLU A 27 23.21 -8.49 9.29
CA GLU A 27 23.16 -8.41 10.77
C GLU A 27 23.01 -6.97 11.30
N PHE A 28 22.67 -6.02 10.41
CA PHE A 28 22.68 -4.59 10.74
C PHE A 28 21.74 -4.22 11.90
N GLN A 29 20.49 -4.70 11.89
CA GLN A 29 19.47 -4.30 12.87
C GLN A 29 19.78 -4.79 14.29
N GLU A 30 20.40 -5.96 14.43
CA GLU A 30 20.66 -6.58 15.73
C GLU A 30 21.96 -6.06 16.37
N THR A 31 23.01 -5.89 15.55
CA THR A 31 24.37 -5.66 16.04
C THR A 31 24.77 -4.18 16.02
N GLU A 32 24.31 -3.42 15.03
CA GLU A 32 24.86 -2.08 14.75
C GLU A 32 23.87 -0.92 14.98
N GLU A 33 22.55 -1.17 14.95
CA GLU A 33 21.56 -0.09 15.01
C GLU A 33 21.53 0.63 16.38
N ARG A 34 21.82 1.93 16.37
CA ARG A 34 21.85 2.77 17.58
C ARG A 34 20.45 3.24 17.97
N PRO A 35 20.17 3.48 19.28
CA PRO A 35 18.92 4.08 19.70
C PRO A 35 18.81 5.52 19.17
N ARG A 36 17.58 5.92 18.80
CA ARG A 36 17.30 7.26 18.27
C ARG A 36 17.66 8.33 19.31
N PRO A 37 18.25 9.47 18.91
CA PRO A 37 18.62 10.53 19.85
C PRO A 37 17.45 11.03 20.71
N GLU A 38 16.28 11.21 20.10
CA GLU A 38 15.04 11.61 20.80
C GLU A 38 14.66 10.59 21.88
N PHE A 39 14.80 9.29 21.57
CA PHE A 39 14.49 8.22 22.51
C PHE A 39 15.47 8.22 23.67
N THR A 40 16.77 8.34 23.40
CA THR A 40 17.81 8.39 24.42
C THR A 40 17.64 9.59 25.35
N ALA A 41 17.25 10.75 24.82
CA ALA A 41 17.05 11.96 25.62
C ALA A 41 15.80 11.95 26.51
N THR A 42 14.74 11.24 26.10
CA THR A 42 13.43 11.26 26.78
C THR A 42 13.08 9.94 27.48
N ALA A 43 13.93 8.92 27.38
CA ALA A 43 13.74 7.66 28.08
C ALA A 43 13.73 7.89 29.60
N PRO A 44 12.73 7.37 30.31
CA PRO A 44 12.56 7.63 31.75
C PRO A 44 13.50 6.82 32.64
N MET A 45 14.15 5.78 32.11
CA MET A 45 15.03 4.88 32.87
C MET A 45 16.07 4.24 31.94
N THR A 46 17.16 3.75 32.51
CA THR A 46 18.13 2.86 31.85
C THR A 46 17.96 1.44 32.38
N LEU A 47 18.28 0.45 31.55
CA LEU A 47 18.30 -0.96 31.90
C LEU A 47 19.59 -1.59 31.34
N ARG A 48 20.23 -2.46 32.13
CA ARG A 48 21.40 -3.21 31.67
C ARG A 48 20.99 -4.27 30.66
N ASN A 49 21.59 -4.25 29.48
CA ASN A 49 21.36 -5.25 28.44
C ASN A 49 21.97 -6.60 28.87
N PRO A 50 21.21 -7.72 28.85
CA PRO A 50 21.71 -9.02 29.29
C PRO A 50 22.78 -9.62 28.37
N VAL A 51 22.88 -9.17 27.12
CA VAL A 51 23.82 -9.69 26.12
C VAL A 51 25.12 -8.88 26.13
N THR A 52 25.01 -7.56 25.96
CA THR A 52 26.20 -6.67 25.87
C THR A 52 26.72 -6.25 27.24
N GLY A 53 25.91 -6.38 28.30
CA GLY A 53 26.25 -5.92 29.64
C GLY A 53 26.27 -4.39 29.81
N ALA A 54 25.98 -3.62 28.76
CA ALA A 54 25.96 -2.15 28.77
C ALA A 54 24.64 -1.59 29.32
N GLU A 55 24.66 -0.41 29.94
CA GLU A 55 23.44 0.30 30.32
C GLU A 55 22.83 1.02 29.12
N GLU A 56 21.55 0.75 28.85
CA GLU A 56 20.84 1.29 27.68
C GLU A 56 19.53 1.99 28.11
N PRO A 57 19.10 3.04 27.39
CA PRO A 57 17.81 3.68 27.65
C PRO A 57 16.66 2.68 27.44
N TYR A 58 15.73 2.63 28.40
CA TYR A 58 14.62 1.69 28.40
C TYR A 58 13.27 2.39 28.63
N PHE A 59 12.26 1.92 27.91
CA PHE A 59 10.88 2.40 28.04
C PHE A 59 9.94 1.24 28.38
N PRO A 60 9.12 1.34 29.46
CA PRO A 60 8.28 0.24 29.91
C PRO A 60 7.29 -0.26 28.84
N LYS A 61 7.35 -1.56 28.53
CA LYS A 61 6.50 -2.20 27.50
C LYS A 61 5.00 -1.97 27.74
N ARG A 62 4.52 -2.02 28.99
CA ARG A 62 3.08 -1.82 29.31
C ARG A 62 2.61 -0.39 29.02
N ARG A 63 3.44 0.62 29.32
CA ARG A 63 3.13 2.01 28.99
C ARG A 63 3.13 2.22 27.48
N ARG A 64 4.07 1.59 26.76
CA ARG A 64 4.10 1.61 25.28
C ARG A 64 2.84 1.01 24.70
N LEU A 65 2.46 -0.19 25.14
CA LEU A 65 1.27 -0.88 24.65
C LEU A 65 0.02 0.00 24.80
N ASN A 66 -0.17 0.63 25.97
CA ASN A 66 -1.31 1.53 26.16
C ASN A 66 -1.29 2.71 25.19
N ARG A 67 -0.11 3.32 24.94
CA ARG A 67 0.02 4.40 23.93
C ARG A 67 -0.26 3.91 22.51
N THR A 68 0.31 2.76 22.12
CA THR A 68 0.06 2.16 20.80
C THR A 68 -1.41 1.80 20.62
N LEU A 69 -2.10 1.32 21.66
CA LEU A 69 -3.54 1.07 21.62
C LEU A 69 -4.34 2.35 21.46
N THR A 70 -4.02 3.41 22.21
CA THR A 70 -4.66 4.73 22.02
C THR A 70 -4.41 5.26 20.60
N GLY A 71 -3.21 5.07 20.06
CA GLY A 71 -2.91 5.39 18.67
C GLY A 71 -3.74 4.59 17.68
N GLY A 72 -3.88 3.29 17.91
CA GLY A 72 -4.78 2.41 17.14
C GLY A 72 -6.23 2.91 17.13
N MET A 73 -6.74 3.37 18.27
CA MET A 73 -8.09 3.95 18.35
C MET A 73 -8.24 5.22 17.50
N VAL A 74 -7.23 6.11 17.50
CA VAL A 74 -7.22 7.32 16.65
C VAL A 74 -7.25 6.93 15.16
N ILE A 75 -6.50 5.90 14.77
CA ILE A 75 -6.49 5.40 13.39
C ILE A 75 -7.88 4.87 12.99
N MET A 76 -8.53 4.09 13.86
CA MET A 76 -9.88 3.58 13.61
C MET A 76 -10.90 4.72 13.44
N ILE A 77 -10.80 5.78 14.24
CA ILE A 77 -11.62 6.99 14.07
C ILE A 77 -11.36 7.61 12.69
N MET A 78 -10.10 7.77 12.29
CA MET A 78 -9.75 8.35 10.99
C MET A 78 -10.25 7.50 9.81
N VAL A 79 -10.14 6.18 9.91
CA VAL A 79 -10.71 5.25 8.92
C VAL A 79 -12.23 5.43 8.82
N SER A 80 -12.92 5.60 9.95
CA SER A 80 -14.37 5.86 9.93
C SER A 80 -14.72 7.20 9.25
N VAL A 81 -13.89 8.23 9.44
CA VAL A 81 -14.05 9.54 8.77
C VAL A 81 -13.92 9.39 7.25
N VAL A 82 -12.95 8.61 6.77
CA VAL A 82 -12.80 8.32 5.33
C VAL A 82 -14.05 7.63 4.78
N LEU A 83 -14.56 6.61 5.47
CA LEU A 83 -15.79 5.92 5.06
C LEU A 83 -17.00 6.87 5.02
N MET A 84 -17.10 7.81 5.96
CA MET A 84 -18.13 8.85 5.95
C MET A 84 -18.01 9.78 4.74
N PHE A 85 -16.80 10.21 4.36
CA PHE A 85 -16.58 11.01 3.16
C PHE A 85 -16.94 10.25 1.88
N VAL A 86 -16.62 8.95 1.80
CA VAL A 86 -17.01 8.10 0.66
C VAL A 86 -18.53 8.06 0.52
N VAL A 87 -19.25 7.83 1.63
CA VAL A 87 -20.72 7.88 1.64
C VAL A 87 -21.22 9.26 1.21
N ALA A 88 -20.62 10.35 1.70
CA ALA A 88 -21.00 11.70 1.32
C ALA A 88 -20.81 11.97 -0.18
N ILE A 89 -19.71 11.49 -0.79
CA ILE A 89 -19.46 11.62 -2.23
C ILE A 89 -20.48 10.81 -3.04
N ILE A 90 -20.87 9.62 -2.57
CA ILE A 90 -21.92 8.81 -3.21
C ILE A 90 -23.25 9.57 -3.17
N LEU A 91 -23.64 10.08 -2.00
CA LEU A 91 -24.87 10.87 -1.87
C LEU A 91 -24.83 12.11 -2.78
N TYR A 92 -23.69 12.79 -2.87
CA TYR A 92 -23.49 13.90 -3.81
C TYR A 92 -23.74 13.49 -5.27
N ARG A 93 -23.20 12.35 -5.72
CA ARG A 93 -23.41 11.84 -7.09
C ARG A 93 -24.89 11.56 -7.37
N VAL A 94 -25.60 10.96 -6.42
CA VAL A 94 -27.03 10.67 -6.53
C VAL A 94 -27.84 11.96 -6.63
N ILE A 95 -27.62 12.90 -5.71
CA ILE A 95 -28.34 14.18 -5.68
C ILE A 95 -28.09 14.97 -6.97
N LEU A 96 -26.83 15.05 -7.42
CA LEU A 96 -26.48 15.73 -8.66
C LEU A 96 -27.17 15.09 -9.87
N SER A 97 -27.21 13.75 -9.93
CA SER A 97 -27.93 13.04 -10.98
C SER A 97 -29.42 13.41 -10.99
N ILE A 98 -30.08 13.41 -9.82
CA ILE A 98 -31.51 13.79 -9.70
C ILE A 98 -31.75 15.22 -10.18
N ILE A 99 -30.90 16.18 -9.79
CA ILE A 99 -31.01 17.58 -10.21
C ILE A 99 -30.87 17.71 -11.73
N ILE A 100 -29.89 17.03 -12.32
CA ILE A 100 -29.65 17.09 -13.77
C ILE A 100 -30.82 16.44 -14.54
N TYR A 101 -31.36 15.31 -14.06
CA TYR A 101 -32.53 14.67 -14.67
C TYR A 101 -33.78 15.56 -14.61
N LYS A 102 -33.89 16.44 -13.60
CA LYS A 102 -34.98 17.42 -13.49
C LYS A 102 -34.76 18.67 -14.37
N SER A 103 -33.58 18.84 -14.97
CA SER A 103 -33.29 19.99 -15.83
C SER A 103 -34.05 19.90 -17.16
N HIS A 104 -34.44 21.05 -17.73
CA HIS A 104 -35.16 21.09 -19.01
C HIS A 104 -34.27 20.87 -20.25
N ASN A 105 -32.95 20.83 -20.09
CA ASN A 105 -32.01 20.73 -21.22
C ASN A 105 -31.80 19.26 -21.61
N VAL A 106 -32.26 18.87 -22.81
CA VAL A 106 -32.17 17.49 -23.33
C VAL A 106 -30.72 16.96 -23.33
N PHE A 107 -29.73 17.81 -23.64
CA PHE A 107 -28.31 17.43 -23.62
C PHE A 107 -27.82 17.07 -22.20
N LEU A 108 -28.26 17.83 -21.19
CA LEU A 108 -27.89 17.59 -19.79
C LEU A 108 -28.56 16.30 -19.28
N ILE A 109 -29.82 16.06 -19.65
CA ILE A 109 -30.53 14.81 -19.31
C ILE A 109 -29.80 13.59 -19.90
N PHE A 110 -29.41 13.64 -21.18
CA PHE A 110 -28.73 12.53 -21.85
C PHE A 110 -27.34 12.25 -21.28
N SER A 111 -26.64 13.29 -20.82
CA SER A 111 -25.28 13.17 -20.28
C SER A 111 -25.21 13.14 -18.75
N ALA A 112 -26.35 13.14 -18.06
CA ALA A 112 -26.45 13.29 -16.60
C ALA A 112 -25.58 12.30 -15.84
N GLY A 113 -25.71 11.00 -16.13
CA GLY A 113 -24.92 9.95 -15.46
C GLY A 113 -23.42 10.04 -15.74
N ARG A 114 -23.02 10.47 -16.95
CA ARG A 114 -21.60 10.65 -17.29
C ARG A 114 -21.01 11.87 -16.59
N ILE A 115 -21.74 12.99 -16.56
CA ILE A 115 -21.32 14.20 -15.88
C ILE A 115 -21.21 13.96 -14.37
N ALA A 116 -22.23 13.34 -13.76
CA ALA A 116 -22.23 13.04 -12.33
C ALA A 116 -21.11 12.07 -11.93
N SER A 117 -20.81 11.08 -12.77
CA SER A 117 -19.68 10.17 -12.57
C SER A 117 -18.34 10.90 -12.66
N LEU A 118 -18.15 11.76 -13.68
CA LEU A 118 -16.91 12.51 -13.88
C LEU A 118 -16.67 13.52 -12.74
N THR A 119 -17.66 14.34 -12.40
CA THR A 119 -17.55 15.33 -11.32
C THR A 119 -17.35 14.66 -9.96
N GLY A 120 -18.08 13.56 -9.72
CA GLY A 120 -17.92 12.77 -8.52
C GLY A 120 -16.54 12.13 -8.40
N SER A 121 -15.90 11.74 -9.51
CA SER A 121 -14.55 11.18 -9.50
C SER A 121 -13.48 12.24 -9.25
N VAL A 122 -13.64 13.44 -9.82
CA VAL A 122 -12.74 14.58 -9.54
C VAL A 122 -12.84 15.03 -8.09
N LEU A 123 -14.06 15.16 -7.54
CA LEU A 123 -14.26 15.50 -6.13
C LEU A 123 -13.66 14.44 -5.20
N ASN A 124 -13.86 13.16 -5.51
CA ASN A 124 -13.24 12.07 -4.76
C ASN A 124 -11.72 12.20 -4.73
N LEU A 125 -11.09 12.44 -5.89
CA LEU A 125 -9.65 12.64 -5.98
C LEU A 125 -9.17 13.82 -5.12
N LEU A 126 -9.87 14.97 -5.16
CA LEU A 126 -9.50 16.13 -4.35
C LEU A 126 -9.59 15.85 -2.85
N VAL A 127 -10.65 15.16 -2.41
CA VAL A 127 -10.83 14.76 -1.00
C VAL A 127 -9.73 13.79 -0.57
N ILE A 128 -9.43 12.79 -1.39
CA ILE A 128 -8.34 11.83 -1.15
C ILE A 128 -7.02 12.56 -0.95
N LEU A 129 -6.64 13.47 -1.85
CA LEU A 129 -5.38 14.22 -1.77
C LEU A 129 -5.29 15.11 -0.53
N MET A 130 -6.40 15.76 -0.15
CA MET A 130 -6.46 16.61 1.03
C MET A 130 -6.32 15.80 2.32
N LEU A 131 -7.10 14.73 2.46
CA LEU A 131 -7.08 13.86 3.64
C LEU A 131 -5.73 13.14 3.81
N SER A 132 -5.09 12.73 2.71
CA SER A 132 -3.76 12.11 2.72
C SER A 132 -2.71 13.00 3.38
N ARG A 133 -2.67 14.29 3.06
CA ARG A 133 -1.71 15.22 3.68
C ARG A 133 -1.94 15.40 5.17
N VAL A 134 -3.20 15.58 5.57
CA VAL A 134 -3.58 15.74 6.98
C VAL A 134 -3.19 14.50 7.79
N TYR A 135 -3.43 13.32 7.23
CA TYR A 135 -3.15 12.07 7.94
C TYR A 135 -1.67 11.78 8.08
N ILE A 136 -0.84 12.00 7.05
CA ILE A 136 0.61 11.80 7.14
C ILE A 136 1.18 12.63 8.30
N TYR A 137 0.77 13.90 8.41
CA TYR A 137 1.17 14.76 9.52
C TYR A 137 0.72 14.22 10.89
N LEU A 138 -0.54 13.76 10.99
CA LEU A 138 -1.06 13.16 12.22
C LEU A 138 -0.31 11.87 12.59
N ALA A 139 0.00 11.02 11.62
CA ALA A 139 0.73 9.77 11.82
C ALA A 139 2.15 10.02 12.34
N GLN A 140 2.82 11.08 11.88
CA GLN A 140 4.12 11.49 12.43
C GLN A 140 4.01 11.92 13.91
N ILE A 141 2.98 12.69 14.27
CA ILE A 141 2.74 13.07 15.68
C ILE A 141 2.49 11.83 16.54
N LEU A 142 1.63 10.94 16.06
CA LEU A 142 1.25 9.74 16.81
C LEU A 142 2.43 8.80 16.99
N THR A 143 3.22 8.56 15.94
CA THR A 143 4.37 7.65 16.01
C THR A 143 5.49 8.19 16.90
N ARG A 144 5.69 9.53 16.92
CA ARG A 144 6.60 10.16 17.90
C ARG A 144 6.12 9.96 19.33
N TRP A 145 4.82 10.03 19.58
CA TRP A 145 4.25 9.81 20.91
C TRP A 145 4.41 8.36 21.43
N GLU A 146 4.44 7.38 20.51
CA GLU A 146 4.61 5.95 20.82
C GLU A 146 6.02 5.55 21.29
N MET A 147 7.03 6.42 21.10
CA MET A 147 8.37 6.26 21.69
C MET A 147 9.07 4.94 21.31
N HIS A 148 9.35 4.77 20.01
CA HIS A 148 10.15 3.66 19.47
C HIS A 148 11.64 3.86 19.72
N ARG A 149 12.36 2.75 20.02
CA ARG A 149 13.78 2.77 20.39
C ARG A 149 14.69 3.06 19.20
N THR A 150 14.50 2.35 18.09
CA THR A 150 15.38 2.41 16.92
C THR A 150 14.67 3.07 15.73
N GLN A 151 15.43 3.51 14.72
CA GLN A 151 14.88 4.24 13.57
C GLN A 151 14.04 3.31 12.71
N THR A 152 14.50 2.08 12.46
CA THR A 152 13.74 1.06 11.73
C THR A 152 12.37 0.82 12.37
N LYS A 153 12.31 0.60 13.69
CA LYS A 153 11.03 0.37 14.39
C LYS A 153 10.09 1.58 14.37
N TYR A 154 10.66 2.79 14.38
CA TYR A 154 9.87 4.01 14.24
C TYR A 154 9.26 4.11 12.83
N GLU A 155 10.07 3.87 11.81
CA GLU A 155 9.66 3.91 10.41
C GLU A 155 8.65 2.81 10.08
N ASP A 156 8.88 1.57 10.50
CA ASP A 156 7.93 0.46 10.28
C ASP A 156 6.55 0.78 10.85
N MET A 157 6.50 1.29 12.08
CA MET A 157 5.25 1.64 12.75
C MET A 157 4.62 2.91 12.18
N PHE A 158 5.39 3.81 11.60
CA PHE A 158 4.88 4.96 10.84
C PHE A 158 4.28 4.49 9.51
N ILE A 159 5.04 3.71 8.75
CA ILE A 159 4.65 3.12 7.45
C ILE A 159 3.36 2.33 7.59
N LEU A 160 3.25 1.43 8.57
CA LEU A 160 2.06 0.62 8.79
C LEU A 160 0.81 1.50 9.00
N LYS A 161 0.92 2.56 9.80
CA LYS A 161 -0.19 3.47 10.09
C LYS A 161 -0.60 4.27 8.87
N VAL A 162 0.36 4.79 8.10
CA VAL A 162 0.09 5.52 6.86
C VAL A 162 -0.50 4.59 5.81
N PHE A 163 0.06 3.39 5.66
CA PHE A 163 -0.43 2.41 4.72
C PHE A 163 -1.88 2.02 5.00
N ILE A 164 -2.26 1.68 6.24
CA ILE A 164 -3.64 1.32 6.59
C ILE A 164 -4.63 2.42 6.18
N PHE A 165 -4.29 3.68 6.46
CA PHE A 165 -5.13 4.80 6.08
C PHE A 165 -5.18 5.00 4.57
N GLN A 166 -4.02 5.01 3.90
CA GLN A 166 -3.95 5.18 2.44
C GLN A 166 -4.66 4.06 1.71
N PHE A 167 -4.55 2.83 2.20
CA PHE A 167 -5.27 1.67 1.66
C PHE A 167 -6.78 1.93 1.69
N VAL A 168 -7.35 2.32 2.84
CA VAL A 168 -8.79 2.63 2.90
C VAL A 168 -9.14 3.84 2.03
N ASN A 169 -8.34 4.90 2.06
CA ASN A 169 -8.60 6.13 1.32
C ASN A 169 -8.63 5.90 -0.20
N PHE A 170 -7.67 5.15 -0.75
CA PHE A 170 -7.59 4.89 -2.19
C PHE A 170 -8.48 3.74 -2.67
N TYR A 171 -8.64 2.67 -1.89
CA TYR A 171 -9.38 1.48 -2.34
C TYR A 171 -10.86 1.49 -1.96
N SER A 172 -11.31 2.34 -1.02
CA SER A 172 -12.73 2.35 -0.59
C SER A 172 -13.73 2.59 -1.71
N SER A 173 -13.46 3.53 -2.63
CA SER A 173 -14.35 3.81 -3.76
C SER A 173 -14.42 2.61 -4.74
N PRO A 174 -13.29 2.07 -5.25
CA PRO A 174 -13.32 0.84 -6.06
C PRO A 174 -13.97 -0.37 -5.35
N VAL A 175 -13.71 -0.57 -4.05
CA VAL A 175 -14.33 -1.64 -3.25
C VAL A 175 -15.85 -1.45 -3.17
N TYR A 176 -16.33 -0.22 -3.01
CA TYR A 176 -17.76 0.09 -3.04
C TYR A 176 -18.38 -0.26 -4.40
N ILE A 177 -17.78 0.19 -5.51
CA ILE A 177 -18.29 -0.11 -6.86
C ILE A 177 -18.27 -1.61 -7.12
N ALA A 178 -17.21 -2.31 -6.69
CA ALA A 178 -17.04 -3.74 -6.89
C ALA A 178 -18.11 -4.58 -6.17
N PHE A 179 -18.34 -4.32 -4.87
CA PHE A 179 -19.04 -5.24 -3.99
C PHE A 179 -20.39 -4.74 -3.45
N PHE A 180 -20.59 -3.43 -3.36
CA PHE A 180 -21.78 -2.86 -2.70
C PHE A 180 -22.75 -2.19 -3.68
N LYS A 181 -22.25 -1.56 -4.74
CA LYS A 181 -23.07 -0.87 -5.74
C LYS A 181 -24.02 -1.85 -6.46
N GLY A 182 -25.30 -1.45 -6.60
CA GLY A 182 -26.33 -2.25 -7.29
C GLY A 182 -26.80 -3.53 -6.56
N ARG A 183 -26.27 -3.85 -5.37
CA ARG A 183 -26.66 -5.04 -4.60
C ARG A 183 -27.88 -4.81 -3.71
N PHE A 184 -27.91 -3.65 -3.05
CA PHE A 184 -28.88 -3.34 -2.00
C PHE A 184 -29.94 -2.33 -2.46
N VAL A 185 -30.36 -2.39 -3.73
CA VAL A 185 -31.31 -1.41 -4.28
C VAL A 185 -32.77 -1.86 -4.11
N GLY A 186 -33.03 -3.17 -4.10
CA GLY A 186 -34.38 -3.72 -3.97
C GLY A 186 -34.97 -4.07 -5.34
N TYR A 187 -36.24 -3.74 -5.56
CA TYR A 187 -36.93 -3.94 -6.84
C TYR A 187 -37.93 -2.80 -7.11
N PRO A 188 -38.35 -2.57 -8.38
CA PRO A 188 -39.35 -1.57 -8.70
C PRO A 188 -40.63 -1.76 -7.86
N GLY A 189 -40.99 -0.75 -7.07
CA GLY A 189 -42.12 -0.78 -6.14
C GLY A 189 -41.73 -0.91 -4.66
N ASN A 190 -40.54 -1.44 -4.34
CA ASN A 190 -39.99 -1.46 -2.98
C ASN A 190 -38.46 -1.29 -3.03
N TYR A 191 -38.03 -0.03 -3.02
CA TYR A 191 -36.62 0.34 -3.02
C TYR A 191 -36.11 0.51 -1.59
N TYR A 192 -34.90 0.02 -1.33
CA TYR A 192 -34.22 0.34 -0.08
C TYR A 192 -33.62 1.74 -0.18
N ASN A 193 -33.97 2.59 0.79
CA ASN A 193 -33.51 3.95 0.87
C ASN A 193 -32.45 4.08 1.96
N LEU A 194 -31.31 4.68 1.63
CA LEU A 194 -30.31 5.10 2.61
C LEU A 194 -30.52 6.59 2.89
N LEU A 195 -30.79 6.95 4.15
CA LEU A 195 -31.06 8.34 4.56
C LEU A 195 -32.18 9.02 3.73
N GLY A 196 -33.21 8.25 3.35
CA GLY A 196 -34.35 8.75 2.55
C GLY A 196 -34.08 8.87 1.05
N ILE A 197 -32.89 8.51 0.56
CA ILE A 197 -32.50 8.58 -0.85
C ILE A 197 -32.34 7.15 -1.42
N ARG A 198 -32.75 6.94 -2.68
CA ARG A 198 -32.61 5.66 -3.38
C ARG A 198 -31.14 5.31 -3.60
N ASN A 199 -30.75 4.08 -3.28
CA ASN A 199 -29.41 3.56 -3.55
C ASN A 199 -29.06 3.52 -5.05
N GLU A 200 -27.77 3.63 -5.37
CA GLU A 200 -27.27 3.61 -6.75
C GLU A 200 -27.36 2.22 -7.40
N ASP A 201 -27.92 2.20 -8.60
CA ASP A 201 -27.94 1.04 -9.50
C ASP A 201 -26.71 1.04 -10.43
N CYS A 202 -26.33 -0.15 -10.92
CA CYS A 202 -25.35 -0.29 -12.01
C CYS A 202 -26.00 0.07 -13.36
N GLY A 203 -25.22 0.61 -14.30
CA GLY A 203 -25.66 0.77 -15.69
C GLY A 203 -25.91 -0.55 -16.43
N ALA A 204 -26.44 -0.47 -17.65
CA ALA A 204 -26.77 -1.64 -18.48
C ALA A 204 -25.54 -2.52 -18.81
N GLY A 205 -24.34 -1.93 -18.87
CA GLY A 205 -23.07 -2.63 -19.07
C GLY A 205 -22.55 -3.38 -17.83
N GLY A 206 -23.24 -3.27 -16.69
CA GLY A 206 -22.82 -3.85 -15.41
C GLY A 206 -21.78 -2.99 -14.68
N CYS A 207 -21.65 -3.23 -13.36
CA CYS A 207 -20.71 -2.49 -12.53
C CYS A 207 -19.22 -2.79 -12.82
N LEU A 208 -18.91 -3.90 -13.50
CA LEU A 208 -17.53 -4.28 -13.84
C LEU A 208 -16.87 -3.28 -14.81
N ILE A 209 -17.62 -2.74 -15.78
CA ILE A 209 -17.11 -1.74 -16.72
C ILE A 209 -16.88 -0.40 -16.01
N GLU A 210 -17.81 0.01 -15.14
CA GLU A 210 -17.66 1.23 -14.34
C GLU A 210 -16.43 1.13 -13.43
N LEU A 211 -16.23 -0.02 -12.77
CA LEU A 211 -15.05 -0.31 -11.97
C LEU A 211 -13.76 -0.25 -12.81
N ALA A 212 -13.75 -0.87 -13.99
CA ALA A 212 -12.58 -0.85 -14.87
C ALA A 212 -12.22 0.58 -15.32
N GLN A 213 -13.22 1.41 -15.61
CA GLN A 213 -13.02 2.82 -15.94
C GLN A 213 -12.47 3.61 -14.75
N GLU A 214 -13.04 3.43 -13.55
CA GLU A 214 -12.54 4.10 -12.34
C GLU A 214 -11.09 3.72 -12.05
N LEU A 215 -10.75 2.43 -12.11
CA LEU A 215 -9.38 1.95 -11.90
C LEU A 215 -8.41 2.51 -12.93
N LEU A 216 -8.80 2.58 -14.21
CA LEU A 216 -7.95 3.15 -15.25
C LEU A 216 -7.74 4.65 -15.02
N VAL A 217 -8.80 5.39 -14.65
CA VAL A 217 -8.69 6.82 -14.33
C VAL A 217 -7.83 7.06 -13.10
N ILE A 218 -7.98 6.28 -12.04
CA ILE A 218 -7.16 6.43 -10.83
C ILE A 218 -5.71 6.04 -11.12
N MET A 219 -5.45 4.88 -11.72
CA MET A 219 -4.10 4.40 -11.96
C MET A 219 -3.36 5.27 -12.99
N VAL A 220 -3.94 5.51 -14.18
CA VAL A 220 -3.29 6.33 -15.21
C VAL A 220 -3.30 7.81 -14.81
N GLY A 221 -4.40 8.30 -14.26
CA GLY A 221 -4.54 9.72 -13.89
C GLY A 221 -3.65 10.11 -12.73
N LYS A 222 -3.64 9.32 -11.64
CA LYS A 222 -2.71 9.57 -10.52
C LYS A 222 -1.28 9.51 -11.01
N GLN A 223 -0.93 8.54 -11.85
CA GLN A 223 0.43 8.39 -12.31
C GLN A 223 0.90 9.55 -13.18
N VAL A 224 0.08 9.99 -14.13
CA VAL A 224 0.42 11.16 -14.95
C VAL A 224 0.59 12.39 -14.06
N ILE A 225 -0.28 12.59 -13.08
CA ILE A 225 -0.18 13.72 -12.14
C ILE A 225 1.08 13.61 -11.28
N ASN A 226 1.39 12.42 -10.76
CA ASN A 226 2.58 12.16 -9.95
C ASN A 226 3.84 12.39 -10.78
N ASN A 227 3.98 11.80 -11.96
CA ASN A 227 5.14 11.99 -12.84
C ASN A 227 5.33 13.48 -13.20
N ILE A 228 4.24 14.21 -13.44
CA ILE A 228 4.29 15.67 -13.68
C ILE A 228 4.75 16.41 -12.42
N GLN A 229 4.17 16.11 -11.26
CA GLN A 229 4.55 16.74 -10.00
C GLN A 229 6.00 16.42 -9.66
N GLU A 230 6.45 15.20 -9.89
CA GLU A 230 7.80 14.75 -9.62
C GLU A 230 8.82 15.39 -10.57
N PHE A 231 8.46 15.66 -11.82
CA PHE A 231 9.34 16.38 -12.73
C PHE A 231 9.36 17.90 -12.47
N ILE A 232 8.19 18.50 -12.22
CA ILE A 232 8.02 19.95 -12.14
C ILE A 232 8.30 20.49 -10.73
N MET A 233 7.81 19.83 -9.68
CA MET A 233 7.91 20.32 -8.30
C MET A 233 9.34 20.48 -7.81
N PRO A 234 10.30 19.55 -8.02
CA PRO A 234 11.67 19.76 -7.59
C PRO A 234 12.34 20.90 -8.38
N LYS A 235 12.08 21.02 -9.69
CA LYS A 235 12.59 22.16 -10.48
C LYS A 235 12.04 23.50 -9.99
N LEU A 236 10.75 23.55 -9.66
CA LEU A 236 10.10 24.76 -9.14
C LEU A 236 10.63 25.11 -7.74
N LYS A 237 10.74 24.12 -6.84
CA LYS A 237 11.31 24.31 -5.50
C LYS A 237 12.78 24.72 -5.58
N SER A 238 13.58 24.09 -6.43
CA SER A 238 14.98 24.46 -6.69
C SER A 238 15.07 25.89 -7.23
N TRP A 239 14.21 26.26 -8.18
CA TRP A 239 14.13 27.61 -8.71
C TRP A 239 13.74 28.65 -7.63
N TRP A 240 12.78 28.34 -6.75
CA TRP A 240 12.41 29.18 -5.60
C TRP A 240 13.51 29.27 -4.56
N GLN A 241 14.15 28.16 -4.23
CA GLN A 241 15.24 28.10 -3.27
C GLN A 241 16.43 28.92 -3.75
N LYS A 242 16.80 28.81 -5.03
CA LYS A 242 17.78 29.68 -5.68
C LYS A 242 17.37 31.13 -5.56
N HIS A 243 16.16 31.52 -5.97
CA HIS A 243 15.72 32.92 -5.85
C HIS A 243 15.69 33.46 -4.41
N LYS A 244 15.46 32.60 -3.40
CA LYS A 244 15.47 32.99 -1.98
C LYS A 244 16.89 33.14 -1.41
N ILE A 245 17.83 32.31 -1.86
CA ILE A 245 19.22 32.25 -1.37
C ILE A 245 20.11 33.25 -2.12
N HIS A 246 19.94 33.40 -3.43
CA HIS A 246 20.76 34.26 -4.30
C HIS A 246 20.89 35.73 -3.83
N PRO A 247 19.83 36.42 -3.35
CA PRO A 247 19.98 37.78 -2.82
C PRO A 247 20.71 37.83 -1.47
N LYS A 248 20.61 36.79 -0.63
CA LYS A 248 21.35 36.72 0.65
C LYS A 248 22.82 36.45 0.43
N VAL A 249 23.15 35.53 -0.46
CA VAL A 249 24.54 35.22 -0.85
C VAL A 249 25.19 36.42 -1.55
N ARG A 250 24.44 37.16 -2.38
CA ARG A 250 24.96 38.37 -3.04
C ARG A 250 25.16 39.54 -2.07
N ALA A 251 24.34 39.66 -1.02
CA ALA A 251 24.54 40.64 0.05
C ALA A 251 25.74 40.32 0.93
N ASP A 252 26.03 39.04 1.17
CA ASP A 252 27.18 38.59 1.97
C ASP A 252 28.49 38.66 1.15
N ASN A 253 28.47 38.16 -0.09
CA ASN A 253 29.59 38.30 -1.03
C ASN A 253 29.84 39.75 -1.46
N GLY A 254 28.84 40.63 -1.38
CA GLY A 254 29.00 42.06 -1.64
C GLY A 254 29.87 42.79 -0.60
N LYS A 255 30.08 42.19 0.58
CA LYS A 255 31.05 42.70 1.58
C LYS A 255 32.47 42.18 1.36
N VAL A 256 32.64 41.13 0.55
CA VAL A 256 33.92 40.45 0.29
C VAL A 256 34.48 40.80 -1.11
N LYS A 257 33.65 41.34 -2.00
CA LYS A 257 34.02 41.67 -3.39
C LYS A 257 34.53 43.11 -3.58
N GLU A 258 35.59 43.50 -2.87
CA GLU A 258 36.55 44.51 -3.35
C GLU A 258 37.76 43.77 -3.92
N GLY A 259 37.69 43.39 -5.21
CA GLY A 259 38.78 42.67 -5.87
C GLY A 259 38.24 41.74 -6.94
N GLY A 260 38.18 42.24 -8.17
CA GLY A 260 37.53 41.56 -9.29
C GLY A 260 38.16 40.21 -9.62
N GLN A 261 37.39 39.13 -9.41
CA GLN A 261 37.41 37.91 -10.19
C GLN A 261 36.07 37.19 -9.98
N THR A 262 35.43 36.76 -11.06
CA THR A 262 34.21 35.94 -11.02
C THR A 262 34.60 34.55 -10.53
N GLN A 263 34.73 34.36 -9.22
CA GLN A 263 34.96 33.04 -8.64
C GLN A 263 33.74 32.16 -8.92
N ASP A 264 33.97 31.04 -9.61
CA ASP A 264 33.04 29.94 -9.66
C ASP A 264 32.62 29.57 -8.24
N ALA A 265 31.32 29.43 -8.00
CA ALA A 265 30.79 29.08 -6.68
C ALA A 265 31.43 27.77 -6.21
N ALA A 266 31.82 27.73 -4.94
CA ALA A 266 32.49 26.54 -4.42
C ALA A 266 31.54 25.32 -4.45
N PRO A 267 32.05 24.09 -4.61
CA PRO A 267 31.18 22.90 -4.79
C PRO A 267 30.16 22.66 -3.67
N TRP A 268 30.48 23.04 -2.42
CA TRP A 268 29.55 22.94 -1.30
C TRP A 268 28.44 24.00 -1.35
N GLU A 269 28.68 25.17 -1.95
CA GLU A 269 27.67 26.21 -2.15
C GLU A 269 26.64 25.75 -3.17
N THR A 270 27.10 25.14 -4.27
CA THR A 270 26.21 24.56 -5.28
C THR A 270 25.36 23.43 -4.70
N ASP A 271 25.95 22.58 -3.85
CA ASP A 271 25.20 21.51 -3.17
C ASP A 271 24.21 22.08 -2.16
N TYR A 272 24.55 23.17 -1.47
CA TYR A 272 23.63 23.84 -0.55
C TYR A 272 22.44 24.51 -1.26
N GLU A 273 22.50 24.77 -2.56
CA GLU A 273 21.33 25.23 -3.31
C GLU A 273 20.33 24.11 -3.65
N LEU A 274 20.76 22.84 -3.62
CA LEU A 274 19.91 21.69 -3.92
C LEU A 274 18.91 21.39 -2.79
N LEU A 275 17.89 20.58 -3.09
CA LEU A 275 16.88 20.17 -2.11
C LEU A 275 17.42 19.10 -1.16
N LEU A 276 16.94 19.08 0.08
CA LEU A 276 17.19 17.97 1.00
C LEU A 276 16.38 16.74 0.59
N CYS A 277 17.00 15.55 0.65
CA CYS A 277 16.30 14.27 0.50
C CYS A 277 15.61 13.93 1.83
N GLU A 278 14.28 13.83 1.83
CA GLU A 278 13.45 13.61 3.04
C GLU A 278 13.19 12.13 3.34
N GLY A 279 13.74 11.21 2.53
CA GLY A 279 13.61 9.76 2.69
C GLY A 279 13.15 9.06 1.40
N LEU A 280 12.84 7.77 1.52
CA LEU A 280 12.34 6.88 0.44
C LEU A 280 10.87 6.46 0.67
N PHE A 281 10.24 7.02 1.70
CA PHE A 281 8.92 6.60 2.16
C PHE A 281 7.84 6.79 1.09
N ASP A 282 7.80 7.96 0.46
CA ASP A 282 6.77 8.31 -0.51
C ASP A 282 6.93 7.46 -1.80
N GLU A 283 8.17 7.20 -2.20
CA GLU A 283 8.54 6.35 -3.33
C GLU A 283 8.06 4.90 -3.13
N TYR A 284 8.34 4.30 -1.97
CA TYR A 284 7.84 2.95 -1.68
C TYR A 284 6.31 2.91 -1.55
N LEU A 285 5.71 3.90 -0.89
CA LEU A 285 4.26 3.98 -0.72
C LEU A 285 3.54 4.01 -2.08
N GLU A 286 4.06 4.77 -3.04
CA GLU A 286 3.53 4.83 -4.40
C GLU A 286 3.56 3.47 -5.09
N MET A 287 4.72 2.81 -5.07
CA MET A 287 4.93 1.51 -5.72
C MET A 287 4.07 0.39 -5.09
N VAL A 288 3.93 0.39 -3.76
CA VAL A 288 3.12 -0.60 -3.05
C VAL A 288 1.62 -0.40 -3.30
N LEU A 289 1.14 0.85 -3.35
CA LEU A 289 -0.25 1.14 -3.74
C LEU A 289 -0.51 0.74 -5.21
N GLN A 290 0.45 0.97 -6.10
CA GLN A 290 0.34 0.52 -7.49
C GLN A 290 0.25 -1.02 -7.56
N PHE A 291 1.08 -1.74 -6.81
CA PHE A 291 1.01 -3.21 -6.72
C PHE A 291 -0.38 -3.70 -6.27
N GLY A 292 -1.00 -3.04 -5.28
CA GLY A 292 -2.35 -3.37 -4.84
C GLY A 292 -3.42 -3.13 -5.92
N PHE A 293 -3.33 -2.06 -6.71
CA PHE A 293 -4.26 -1.85 -7.84
C PHE A 293 -4.15 -2.94 -8.91
N ILE A 294 -2.92 -3.38 -9.20
CA ILE A 294 -2.65 -4.43 -10.20
C ILE A 294 -3.13 -5.79 -9.71
N THR A 295 -3.04 -6.09 -8.42
CA THR A 295 -3.32 -7.42 -7.89
C THR A 295 -4.76 -7.59 -7.43
N ILE A 296 -5.33 -6.63 -6.70
CA ILE A 296 -6.66 -6.75 -6.05
C ILE A 296 -7.80 -6.72 -7.06
N PHE A 297 -7.66 -5.97 -8.16
CA PHE A 297 -8.74 -5.70 -9.12
C PHE A 297 -8.47 -6.19 -10.54
N VAL A 298 -7.50 -7.08 -10.74
CA VAL A 298 -7.11 -7.51 -12.09
C VAL A 298 -8.21 -8.23 -12.86
N ALA A 299 -9.12 -8.91 -12.16
CA ALA A 299 -10.29 -9.52 -12.79
C ALA A 299 -11.22 -8.50 -13.47
N ALA A 300 -11.20 -7.24 -13.02
CA ALA A 300 -11.99 -6.16 -13.63
C ALA A 300 -11.25 -5.50 -14.81
N CYS A 301 -9.93 -5.30 -14.72
CA CYS A 301 -9.12 -4.68 -15.77
C CYS A 301 -7.85 -5.50 -16.06
N PRO A 302 -7.88 -6.42 -17.04
CA PRO A 302 -6.73 -7.25 -17.39
C PRO A 302 -5.53 -6.47 -17.97
N LEU A 303 -5.76 -5.25 -18.47
CA LEU A 303 -4.71 -4.39 -19.03
C LEU A 303 -3.90 -3.64 -17.95
N ALA A 304 -4.30 -3.71 -16.68
CA ALA A 304 -3.64 -2.99 -15.60
C ALA A 304 -2.11 -3.25 -15.48
N PRO A 305 -1.62 -4.50 -15.60
CA PRO A 305 -0.18 -4.78 -15.57
C PRO A 305 0.61 -4.10 -16.69
N LEU A 306 0.02 -3.91 -17.87
CA LEU A 306 0.69 -3.25 -18.99
C LEU A 306 0.92 -1.76 -18.70
N PHE A 307 -0.10 -1.07 -18.19
CA PHE A 307 0.03 0.33 -17.81
C PHE A 307 1.03 0.52 -16.67
N ALA A 308 1.00 -0.38 -15.68
CA ALA A 308 1.97 -0.41 -14.61
C ALA A 308 3.42 -0.62 -15.10
N LEU A 309 3.63 -1.48 -16.09
CA LEU A 309 4.95 -1.72 -16.68
C LEU A 309 5.49 -0.46 -17.36
N ILE A 310 4.66 0.19 -18.17
CA ILE A 310 5.02 1.46 -18.84
C ILE A 310 5.34 2.52 -17.79
N ASN A 311 4.53 2.59 -16.73
CA ASN A 311 4.81 3.51 -15.65
C ASN A 311 6.15 3.25 -14.98
N ASN A 312 6.37 2.02 -14.50
CA ASN A 312 7.61 1.66 -13.80
C ASN A 312 8.86 1.94 -14.66
N TRP A 313 8.74 1.78 -15.98
CA TRP A 313 9.84 2.12 -16.90
C TRP A 313 10.17 3.61 -16.93
N VAL A 314 9.15 4.47 -16.90
CA VAL A 314 9.33 5.93 -16.81
C VAL A 314 9.80 6.32 -15.41
N GLU A 315 9.18 5.75 -14.38
CA GLU A 315 9.43 6.02 -12.95
C GLU A 315 10.91 5.84 -12.60
N VAL A 316 11.49 4.69 -12.94
CA VAL A 316 12.90 4.39 -12.67
C VAL A 316 13.85 5.46 -13.25
N ARG A 317 13.48 6.08 -14.38
CA ARG A 317 14.29 7.14 -15.00
C ARG A 317 14.05 8.49 -14.35
N LEU A 318 12.80 8.83 -14.01
CA LEU A 318 12.45 10.07 -13.32
C LEU A 318 13.05 10.11 -11.91
N ASP A 319 12.92 9.02 -11.16
CA ASP A 319 13.57 8.84 -9.85
C ASP A 319 15.08 9.03 -9.95
N ALA A 320 15.73 8.34 -10.90
CA ALA A 320 17.18 8.47 -11.08
C ALA A 320 17.59 9.91 -11.38
N GLN A 321 16.84 10.62 -12.23
CA GLN A 321 17.10 12.03 -12.52
C GLN A 321 16.86 12.93 -11.30
N LYS A 322 15.81 12.67 -10.52
CA LYS A 322 15.48 13.38 -9.28
C LYS A 322 16.63 13.26 -8.26
N PHE A 323 17.12 12.04 -8.02
CA PHE A 323 18.24 11.79 -7.09
C PHE A 323 19.58 12.37 -7.57
N VAL A 324 19.88 12.30 -8.86
CA VAL A 324 21.18 12.76 -9.39
C VAL A 324 21.23 14.28 -9.58
N CYS A 325 20.13 14.93 -9.97
CA CYS A 325 20.15 16.33 -10.39
C CYS A 325 19.47 17.31 -9.43
N GLN A 326 18.56 16.87 -8.56
CA GLN A 326 17.71 17.79 -7.78
C GLN A 326 17.96 17.70 -6.27
N TYR A 327 18.27 16.51 -5.77
CA TYR A 327 18.56 16.30 -4.36
C TYR A 327 20.05 16.44 -4.04
N ARG A 328 20.31 16.90 -2.81
CA ARG A 328 21.59 16.71 -2.15
C ARG A 328 21.82 15.24 -1.92
N ARG A 329 23.08 14.84 -2.02
CA ARG A 329 23.50 13.46 -1.72
C ARG A 329 23.05 13.09 -0.30
N PRO A 330 22.18 12.07 -0.13
CA PRO A 330 21.81 11.59 1.19
C PRO A 330 22.99 10.89 1.86
N VAL A 331 22.96 10.82 3.19
CA VAL A 331 23.90 10.00 3.94
C VAL A 331 23.58 8.54 3.65
N ALA A 332 24.60 7.75 3.32
CA ALA A 332 24.41 6.32 3.06
C ALA A 332 24.08 5.61 4.38
N GLU A 333 22.86 5.07 4.47
CA GLU A 333 22.40 4.26 5.59
C GLU A 333 22.38 2.79 5.17
N ARG A 334 22.76 1.90 6.08
CA ARG A 334 22.68 0.46 5.88
C ARG A 334 21.28 -0.03 6.23
N ALA A 335 20.75 -0.95 5.44
CA ALA A 335 19.47 -1.60 5.68
C ALA A 335 19.57 -3.06 5.23
N GLN A 336 18.99 -3.98 6.00
CA GLN A 336 19.04 -5.41 5.71
C GLN A 336 17.95 -5.84 4.70
N ASP A 337 16.85 -5.11 4.66
CA ASP A 337 15.64 -5.42 3.89
C ASP A 337 14.88 -4.13 3.55
N ILE A 338 13.76 -4.28 2.85
CA ILE A 338 12.81 -3.18 2.60
C ILE A 338 11.91 -2.88 3.82
N GLY A 339 12.16 -3.48 4.98
CA GLY A 339 11.33 -3.34 6.18
C GLY A 339 9.91 -3.90 6.04
N ILE A 340 8.97 -3.27 6.75
CA ILE A 340 7.55 -3.70 6.82
C ILE A 340 6.81 -3.73 5.47
N TRP A 341 7.38 -3.12 4.42
CA TRP A 341 6.79 -3.15 3.08
C TRP A 341 6.61 -4.57 2.54
N LEU A 342 7.51 -5.50 2.89
CA LEU A 342 7.38 -6.90 2.49
C LEU A 342 6.13 -7.54 3.10
N ASP A 343 5.90 -7.35 4.39
CA ASP A 343 4.71 -7.86 5.10
C ASP A 343 3.44 -7.25 4.53
N ILE A 344 3.47 -5.94 4.22
CA ILE A 344 2.35 -5.24 3.57
C ILE A 344 2.03 -5.87 2.21
N LEU A 345 3.05 -6.13 1.37
CA LEU A 345 2.85 -6.76 0.05
C LEU A 345 2.28 -8.18 0.17
N GLN A 346 2.67 -8.94 1.19
CA GLN A 346 2.09 -10.25 1.48
C GLN A 346 0.60 -10.12 1.86
N VAL A 347 0.26 -9.19 2.75
CA VAL A 347 -1.14 -8.90 3.12
C VAL A 347 -1.98 -8.48 1.92
N ILE A 348 -1.45 -7.61 1.05
CA ILE A 348 -2.10 -7.24 -0.22
C ILE A 348 -2.34 -8.46 -1.10
N THR A 349 -1.37 -9.38 -1.17
CA THR A 349 -1.49 -10.60 -1.98
C THR A 349 -2.60 -11.52 -1.46
N TYR A 350 -2.73 -11.66 -0.14
CA TYR A 350 -3.86 -12.39 0.46
C TYR A 350 -5.21 -11.73 0.13
N PHE A 351 -5.32 -10.40 0.28
CA PHE A 351 -6.53 -9.67 -0.12
C PHE A 351 -6.82 -9.78 -1.62
N ALA A 352 -5.79 -9.85 -2.46
CA ALA A 352 -5.95 -10.00 -3.90
C ALA A 352 -6.58 -11.35 -4.28
N VAL A 353 -6.22 -12.45 -3.62
CA VAL A 353 -6.86 -13.76 -3.85
C VAL A 353 -8.35 -13.68 -3.55
N ILE A 354 -8.69 -13.16 -2.37
CA ILE A 354 -10.07 -13.04 -1.90
C ILE A 354 -10.86 -12.11 -2.83
N SER A 355 -10.36 -10.90 -3.06
CA SER A 355 -11.03 -9.90 -3.90
C SER A 355 -11.31 -10.42 -5.31
N ASN A 356 -10.35 -11.06 -5.96
CA ASN A 356 -10.56 -11.60 -7.31
C ASN A 356 -11.58 -12.75 -7.32
N ALA A 357 -11.60 -13.61 -6.29
CA ALA A 357 -12.62 -14.66 -6.16
C ALA A 357 -14.03 -14.04 -6.10
N PHE A 358 -14.20 -13.02 -5.26
CA PHE A 358 -15.47 -12.29 -5.17
C PHE A 358 -15.76 -11.54 -6.48
N LEU A 359 -14.84 -10.79 -7.08
CA LEU A 359 -15.09 -10.09 -8.35
C LEU A 359 -15.60 -11.03 -9.44
N ILE A 360 -14.99 -12.21 -9.59
CA ILE A 360 -15.40 -13.21 -10.58
C ILE A 360 -16.78 -13.80 -10.23
N ALA A 361 -17.02 -14.18 -8.97
CA ALA A 361 -18.29 -14.81 -8.59
C ALA A 361 -19.48 -13.85 -8.68
N PHE A 362 -19.25 -12.61 -8.28
CA PHE A 362 -20.30 -11.73 -7.77
C PHE A 362 -20.47 -10.48 -8.63
N THR A 363 -19.40 -9.95 -9.21
CA THR A 363 -19.43 -8.73 -10.04
C THR A 363 -19.43 -9.08 -11.53
N SER A 364 -18.77 -10.18 -11.91
CA SER A 364 -18.76 -10.67 -13.30
C SER A 364 -20.01 -11.47 -13.66
N ASP A 365 -20.31 -11.54 -14.96
CA ASP A 365 -21.37 -12.37 -15.53
C ASP A 365 -20.92 -13.80 -15.89
N PHE A 366 -19.73 -14.22 -15.44
CA PHE A 366 -19.17 -15.53 -15.78
C PHE A 366 -20.01 -16.68 -15.20
N LEU A 367 -20.25 -16.70 -13.88
CA LEU A 367 -21.01 -17.77 -13.22
C LEU A 367 -22.45 -17.90 -13.71
N PRO A 368 -23.25 -16.81 -13.83
CA PRO A 368 -24.62 -16.91 -14.34
C PRO A 368 -24.69 -17.44 -15.78
N ARG A 369 -23.75 -17.06 -16.64
CA ARG A 369 -23.66 -17.60 -18.01
C ARG A 369 -23.30 -19.08 -18.01
N LEU A 370 -22.38 -19.50 -17.15
CA LEU A 370 -21.99 -20.90 -17.02
C LEU A 370 -23.16 -21.77 -16.53
N TYR A 371 -23.88 -21.30 -15.51
CA TYR A 371 -25.08 -21.96 -14.97
C TYR A 371 -26.17 -22.12 -16.04
N TYR A 372 -26.48 -21.03 -16.77
CA TYR A 372 -27.49 -21.08 -17.85
C TYR A 372 -27.07 -22.04 -18.97
N ARG A 373 -25.80 -21.99 -19.37
CA ARG A 373 -25.24 -22.86 -20.41
C ARG A 373 -25.31 -24.34 -20.02
N TYR A 374 -25.04 -24.65 -18.76
CA TYR A 374 -25.12 -26.01 -18.23
C TYR A 374 -26.55 -26.56 -18.27
N ASN A 375 -27.56 -25.72 -17.98
CA ASN A 375 -28.95 -26.15 -17.93
C ASN A 375 -29.64 -26.21 -19.30
N ASN A 376 -29.12 -25.53 -20.33
CA ASN A 376 -29.74 -25.39 -21.65
C ASN A 376 -28.86 -25.95 -22.78
N ASP A 377 -28.36 -27.17 -22.61
CA ASP A 377 -27.65 -27.95 -23.64
C ASP A 377 -26.48 -27.20 -24.31
N GLY A 378 -25.76 -26.36 -23.56
CA GLY A 378 -24.58 -25.68 -24.07
C GLY A 378 -24.83 -24.37 -24.82
N ASN A 379 -26.10 -23.95 -25.02
CA ASN A 379 -26.47 -22.75 -25.77
C ASN A 379 -26.78 -21.53 -24.87
N LEU A 380 -26.39 -20.33 -25.33
CA LEU A 380 -26.69 -19.05 -24.65
C LEU A 380 -27.88 -18.28 -25.24
N GLN A 381 -28.60 -18.87 -26.20
CA GLN A 381 -29.80 -18.26 -26.75
C GLN A 381 -30.84 -18.07 -25.65
N GLY A 382 -31.39 -16.86 -25.51
CA GLY A 382 -32.37 -16.52 -24.47
C GLY A 382 -31.78 -16.11 -23.11
N TYR A 383 -30.45 -16.09 -22.92
CA TYR A 383 -29.82 -15.72 -21.64
C TYR A 383 -30.25 -14.34 -21.11
N VAL A 384 -30.36 -13.34 -21.99
CA VAL A 384 -30.81 -12.00 -21.60
C VAL A 384 -32.24 -12.03 -21.07
N ASN A 385 -33.12 -12.85 -21.66
CA ASN A 385 -34.49 -13.02 -21.18
C ASN A 385 -34.55 -13.72 -19.81
N PHE A 386 -33.65 -14.67 -19.56
CA PHE A 386 -33.52 -15.38 -18.28
C PHE A 386 -33.06 -14.47 -17.13
N THR A 387 -32.12 -13.57 -17.40
CA THR A 387 -31.55 -12.66 -16.37
C THR A 387 -32.45 -11.49 -15.98
N LEU A 388 -33.52 -11.24 -16.75
CA LEU A 388 -34.44 -10.13 -16.55
C LEU A 388 -35.67 -10.57 -15.74
N GLY A 389 -35.96 -9.83 -14.69
CA GLY A 389 -37.22 -9.90 -13.93
C GLY A 389 -38.24 -8.91 -14.47
N THR A 390 -39.53 -9.23 -14.29
CA THR A 390 -40.65 -8.36 -14.66
C THR A 390 -41.09 -7.51 -13.47
N SER A 391 -41.33 -6.21 -13.68
CA SER A 391 -41.84 -5.32 -12.63
C SER A 391 -43.21 -5.77 -12.09
N PRO A 392 -43.47 -5.62 -10.79
CA PRO A 392 -44.79 -5.90 -10.21
C PRO A 392 -45.85 -4.93 -10.74
N SER A 393 -47.09 -5.40 -10.83
CA SER A 393 -48.21 -4.62 -11.40
C SER A 393 -48.44 -3.28 -10.70
N ASN A 394 -48.14 -3.19 -9.40
CA ASN A 394 -48.33 -1.99 -8.59
C ASN A 394 -47.42 -0.83 -9.02
N PHE A 395 -46.37 -1.09 -9.80
CA PHE A 395 -45.42 -0.08 -10.27
C PHE A 395 -45.69 0.38 -11.71
N ASN A 396 -46.52 -0.33 -12.47
CA ASN A 396 -46.68 -0.09 -13.90
C ASN A 396 -47.68 1.06 -14.15
N ALA A 397 -47.18 2.23 -14.55
CA ALA A 397 -48.02 3.28 -15.13
C ALA A 397 -48.46 2.86 -16.56
N ASN A 398 -49.76 2.96 -16.85
CA ASN A 398 -50.38 2.59 -18.15
C ASN A 398 -50.23 1.12 -18.58
N ASN A 399 -50.12 0.17 -17.64
CA ASN A 399 -50.07 -1.27 -17.92
C ASN A 399 -48.88 -1.73 -18.80
N THR A 400 -47.87 -0.87 -18.98
CA THR A 400 -46.63 -1.22 -19.67
C THR A 400 -45.70 -1.98 -18.72
N GLN A 401 -45.25 -3.16 -19.13
CA GLN A 401 -44.35 -3.97 -18.31
C GLN A 401 -42.91 -3.55 -18.53
N CYS A 402 -42.22 -3.19 -17.44
CA CYS A 402 -40.79 -2.91 -17.48
C CYS A 402 -40.00 -4.14 -17.06
N ARG A 403 -38.83 -4.34 -17.69
CA ARG A 403 -37.89 -5.38 -17.31
C ARG A 403 -36.70 -4.76 -16.59
N TYR A 404 -36.26 -5.41 -15.52
CA TYR A 404 -35.09 -5.01 -14.75
C TYR A 404 -34.21 -6.22 -14.49
N ARG A 405 -32.94 -6.00 -14.21
CA ARG A 405 -32.00 -7.08 -13.92
C ARG A 405 -32.28 -7.64 -12.53
N GLY A 406 -32.63 -8.93 -12.45
CA GLY A 406 -32.94 -9.56 -11.17
C GLY A 406 -33.69 -10.89 -11.32
N TYR A 407 -33.44 -11.81 -10.41
CA TYR A 407 -34.05 -13.15 -10.38
C TYR A 407 -35.29 -13.17 -9.48
N ARG A 408 -36.30 -12.36 -9.84
CA ARG A 408 -37.55 -12.23 -9.09
C ARG A 408 -38.76 -12.44 -9.99
N ASP A 409 -39.83 -12.94 -9.39
CA ASP A 409 -41.13 -13.08 -10.01
C ASP A 409 -41.93 -11.77 -10.03
N ARG A 410 -43.05 -11.78 -10.77
CA ARG A 410 -43.99 -10.65 -10.88
C ARG A 410 -44.54 -10.19 -9.53
N ASN A 411 -44.53 -11.06 -8.52
CA ASN A 411 -44.97 -10.74 -7.16
C ASN A 411 -43.84 -10.20 -6.26
N GLY A 412 -42.61 -10.07 -6.78
CA GLY A 412 -41.45 -9.58 -6.03
C GLY A 412 -40.68 -10.65 -5.24
N HIS A 413 -41.15 -11.90 -5.22
CA HIS A 413 -40.49 -13.03 -4.58
C HIS A 413 -39.26 -13.50 -5.39
N PHE A 414 -38.23 -13.98 -4.70
CA PHE A 414 -37.05 -14.56 -5.35
C PHE A 414 -37.39 -15.91 -5.98
N ARG A 415 -36.91 -16.13 -7.21
CA ARG A 415 -37.06 -17.42 -7.87
C ARG A 415 -36.05 -18.45 -7.34
N PRO A 416 -36.33 -19.76 -7.46
CA PRO A 416 -35.37 -20.80 -7.04
C PRO A 416 -33.98 -20.64 -7.67
N GLU A 417 -33.91 -20.16 -8.92
CA GLU A 417 -32.64 -19.96 -9.63
C GLU A 417 -31.74 -18.92 -8.95
N TYR A 418 -32.31 -17.96 -8.23
CA TYR A 418 -31.54 -17.02 -7.42
C TYR A 418 -30.71 -17.75 -6.36
N PHE A 419 -31.34 -18.68 -5.63
CA PHE A 419 -30.68 -19.41 -4.55
C PHE A 419 -29.67 -20.43 -5.09
N HIS A 420 -29.97 -21.10 -6.21
CA HIS A 420 -29.00 -21.97 -6.89
C HIS A 420 -27.77 -21.18 -7.34
N LEU A 421 -27.96 -20.02 -7.98
CA LEU A 421 -26.85 -19.16 -8.38
C LEU A 421 -26.05 -18.63 -7.18
N LEU A 422 -26.72 -18.29 -6.08
CA LEU A 422 -26.05 -17.85 -4.85
C LEU A 422 -25.18 -18.98 -4.27
N ALA A 423 -25.70 -20.21 -4.20
CA ALA A 423 -24.95 -21.38 -3.75
C ALA A 423 -23.73 -21.65 -4.64
N CYS A 424 -23.90 -21.62 -5.97
CA CYS A 424 -22.79 -21.77 -6.92
C CYS A 424 -21.72 -20.67 -6.75
N ARG A 425 -22.13 -19.43 -6.48
CA ARG A 425 -21.21 -18.31 -6.22
C ARG A 425 -20.37 -18.52 -4.97
N LEU A 426 -21.00 -18.89 -3.86
CA LEU A 426 -20.30 -19.15 -2.60
C LEU A 426 -19.37 -20.36 -2.73
N ALA A 427 -19.83 -21.45 -3.36
CA ALA A 427 -19.02 -22.63 -3.63
C ALA A 427 -17.78 -22.29 -4.48
N PHE A 428 -17.96 -21.49 -5.53
CA PHE A 428 -16.84 -21.04 -6.36
C PHE A 428 -15.81 -20.24 -5.57
N VAL A 429 -16.23 -19.31 -4.71
CA VAL A 429 -15.31 -18.51 -3.89
C VAL A 429 -14.48 -19.41 -2.98
N ILE A 430 -15.12 -20.34 -2.26
CA ILE A 430 -14.44 -21.28 -1.36
C ILE A 430 -13.42 -22.13 -2.14
N ILE A 431 -13.83 -22.73 -3.26
CA ILE A 431 -12.95 -23.58 -4.07
C ILE A 431 -11.78 -22.77 -4.63
N PHE A 432 -12.05 -21.61 -5.21
CA PHE A 432 -11.01 -20.75 -5.79
C PHE A 432 -9.97 -20.32 -4.75
N GLU A 433 -10.44 -19.88 -3.58
CA GLU A 433 -9.58 -19.46 -2.48
C GLU A 433 -8.67 -20.59 -1.98
N HIS A 434 -9.25 -21.76 -1.67
CA HIS A 434 -8.49 -22.90 -1.15
C HIS A 434 -7.49 -23.43 -2.16
N VAL A 435 -7.85 -23.49 -3.45
CA VAL A 435 -6.94 -23.95 -4.51
C VAL A 435 -5.76 -22.98 -4.65
N VAL A 436 -6.00 -21.67 -4.71
CA VAL A 436 -4.93 -20.69 -4.88
C VAL A 436 -4.02 -20.64 -3.66
N PHE A 437 -4.57 -20.70 -2.44
CA PHE A 437 -3.75 -20.75 -1.23
C PHE A 437 -2.98 -22.06 -1.07
N LEU A 438 -3.56 -23.20 -1.47
CA LEU A 438 -2.85 -24.47 -1.49
C LEU A 438 -1.64 -24.40 -2.42
N ILE A 439 -1.83 -23.90 -3.65
CA ILE A 439 -0.72 -23.74 -4.60
C ILE A 439 0.31 -22.74 -4.08
N GLY A 440 -0.14 -21.64 -3.47
CA GLY A 440 0.77 -20.66 -2.85
C GLY A 440 1.65 -21.27 -1.77
N ARG A 441 1.06 -22.05 -0.84
CA ARG A 441 1.82 -22.78 0.18
C ARG A 441 2.74 -23.86 -0.39
N LEU A 442 2.34 -24.51 -1.48
CA LEU A 442 3.21 -25.47 -2.16
C LEU A 442 4.44 -24.77 -2.74
N ILE A 443 4.28 -23.58 -3.31
CA ILE A 443 5.40 -22.78 -3.83
C ILE A 443 6.34 -22.37 -2.69
N ASP A 444 5.79 -21.85 -1.59
CA ASP A 444 6.54 -21.48 -0.38
C ASP A 444 7.30 -22.68 0.21
N PHE A 445 6.67 -23.85 0.25
CA PHE A 445 7.32 -25.09 0.70
C PHE A 445 8.44 -25.57 -0.25
N MET A 446 8.27 -25.39 -1.57
CA MET A 446 9.24 -25.85 -2.56
C MET A 446 10.43 -24.91 -2.75
N VAL A 447 10.25 -23.62 -2.47
CA VAL A 447 11.22 -22.57 -2.76
C VAL A 447 11.69 -21.95 -1.44
N PRO A 448 12.89 -22.34 -0.92
CA PRO A 448 13.38 -21.78 0.34
C PRO A 448 13.68 -20.28 0.22
N ASP A 449 13.39 -19.54 1.30
CA ASP A 449 13.57 -18.08 1.39
C ASP A 449 15.04 -17.64 1.16
N ILE A 450 16.01 -18.45 1.61
CA ILE A 450 17.44 -18.21 1.41
C ILE A 450 17.96 -19.18 0.35
N PRO A 451 18.63 -18.70 -0.71
CA PRO A 451 19.23 -19.59 -1.69
C PRO A 451 20.41 -20.36 -1.10
N GLU A 452 20.53 -21.63 -1.48
CA GLU A 452 21.55 -22.57 -1.00
C GLU A 452 22.98 -22.02 -1.16
N ASP A 453 23.28 -21.35 -2.27
CA ASP A 453 24.59 -20.74 -2.52
C ASP A 453 24.99 -19.71 -1.46
N VAL A 454 24.03 -18.92 -0.96
CA VAL A 454 24.27 -17.92 0.09
C VAL A 454 24.38 -18.61 1.44
N GLU A 455 23.53 -19.59 1.72
CA GLU A 455 23.60 -20.35 2.96
C GLU A 455 24.95 -21.07 3.13
N ILE A 456 25.48 -21.67 2.06
CA ILE A 456 26.80 -22.31 2.04
C ILE A 456 27.91 -21.28 2.27
N LYS A 457 27.81 -20.08 1.68
CA LYS A 457 28.79 -19.01 1.88
C LYS A 457 28.82 -18.52 3.32
N ILE A 458 27.66 -18.24 3.92
CA ILE A 458 27.55 -17.85 5.34
C ILE A 458 28.18 -18.92 6.22
N LYS A 459 27.83 -20.20 6.00
CA LYS A 459 28.40 -21.31 6.77
C LYS A 459 29.91 -21.41 6.62
N ARG A 460 30.44 -21.21 5.40
CA ARG A 460 31.88 -21.23 5.12
C ARG A 460 32.60 -20.08 5.81
N GLU A 461 32.08 -18.85 5.72
CA GLU A 461 32.66 -17.67 6.36
C GLU A 461 32.68 -17.82 7.88
N HIS A 462 31.58 -18.30 8.47
CA HIS A 462 31.51 -18.57 9.89
C HIS A 462 32.48 -19.67 10.35
N TYR A 463 32.67 -20.71 9.54
CA TYR A 463 33.67 -21.75 9.80
C TYR A 463 35.10 -21.18 9.76
N MET A 464 35.45 -20.44 8.70
CA MET A 464 36.79 -19.84 8.55
C MET A 464 37.07 -18.81 9.66
N ALA A 465 36.08 -18.03 10.08
CA ALA A 465 36.23 -17.09 11.19
C ALA A 465 36.54 -17.80 12.52
N LYS A 466 35.86 -18.93 12.80
CA LYS A 466 36.13 -19.76 13.99
C LYS A 466 37.52 -20.39 13.94
N GLU A 467 37.93 -20.90 12.79
CA GLU A 467 39.26 -21.49 12.59
C GLU A 467 40.36 -20.44 12.78
N ALA A 468 40.21 -19.24 12.21
CA ALA A 468 41.16 -18.15 12.38
C ALA A 468 41.28 -17.68 13.83
N LEU A 469 40.19 -17.67 14.60
CA LEU A 469 40.21 -17.38 16.03
C LEU A 469 40.96 -18.47 16.82
N ALA A 470 40.70 -19.74 16.53
CA ALA A 470 41.39 -20.86 17.17
C ALA A 470 42.91 -20.87 16.88
N GLU A 471 43.32 -20.60 15.64
CA GLU A 471 44.74 -20.48 15.30
C GLU A 471 45.42 -19.30 16.01
N ASN A 472 44.73 -18.17 16.17
CA ASN A 472 45.27 -17.02 16.90
C ASN A 472 45.45 -17.31 18.39
N GLU A 473 44.52 -18.01 19.03
CA GLU A 473 44.66 -18.44 20.44
C GLU A 473 45.86 -19.36 20.63
N VAL A 474 46.10 -20.28 19.69
CA VAL A 474 47.27 -21.18 19.73
C VAL A 474 48.59 -20.41 19.51
N ARG A 475 48.58 -19.34 18.72
CA ARG A 475 49.78 -18.51 18.44
C ARG A 475 50.10 -17.49 19.52
N THR A 476 49.15 -17.09 20.36
CA THR A 476 49.45 -16.24 21.53
C THR A 476 50.20 -17.06 22.58
N PRO A 477 51.51 -16.81 22.85
CA PRO A 477 52.19 -17.46 23.95
C PRO A 477 51.49 -17.05 25.24
N VAL A 478 50.95 -18.04 25.95
CA VAL A 478 50.44 -17.86 27.31
C VAL A 478 51.56 -17.18 28.11
N PRO A 479 51.32 -16.01 28.74
CA PRO A 479 52.31 -15.41 29.61
C PRO A 479 52.65 -16.40 30.71
N LEU A 480 53.92 -16.76 30.82
CA LEU A 480 54.47 -17.68 31.82
C LEU A 480 54.20 -17.24 33.28
N SER A 481 53.55 -16.09 33.48
CA SER A 481 53.17 -15.55 34.79
C SER A 481 52.05 -16.32 35.49
N ARG A 482 51.34 -17.23 34.81
CA ARG A 482 50.32 -18.09 35.47
C ARG A 482 50.89 -19.37 36.10
N TYR A 483 52.13 -19.76 35.79
CA TYR A 483 52.78 -20.94 36.37
C TYR A 483 53.66 -20.62 37.59
N LEU A 484 54.05 -19.36 37.80
CA LEU A 484 54.90 -18.95 38.92
C LEU A 484 54.13 -18.57 40.20
N LEU A 485 52.79 -18.56 40.17
CA LEU A 485 51.98 -18.22 41.35
C LEU A 485 51.46 -19.44 42.13
N SER A 486 51.79 -20.69 41.74
CA SER A 486 51.42 -21.87 42.53
C SER A 486 52.57 -22.53 43.31
N THR A 487 53.79 -21.99 43.26
CA THR A 487 54.95 -22.54 43.99
C THR A 487 55.34 -21.78 45.27
N ASP A 488 54.73 -20.62 45.57
CA ASP A 488 55.08 -19.82 46.77
C ASP A 488 54.10 -20.00 47.96
N ALA A 489 53.17 -20.96 47.91
CA ALA A 489 52.17 -21.15 48.98
C ALA A 489 52.45 -22.34 49.94
N THR A 490 53.68 -22.85 49.99
CA THR A 490 54.09 -23.90 50.94
C THR A 490 55.41 -23.56 51.63
N ASN A 491 55.42 -22.49 52.42
CA ASN A 491 56.38 -22.32 53.52
C ASN A 491 55.98 -21.10 54.37
N GLU A 492 55.03 -21.28 55.28
CA GLU A 492 54.96 -20.50 56.53
C GLU A 492 53.85 -21.09 57.43
N LYS A 493 54.27 -21.85 58.45
CA LYS A 493 53.67 -22.00 59.78
C LYS A 493 54.46 -23.03 60.58
N GLU A 494 55.53 -22.56 61.21
CA GLU A 494 55.85 -22.92 62.60
C GLU A 494 54.89 -22.20 63.56
#